data_AF-A0A817PWX4-F1
#
_entry.id   AF-A0A817PWX4-F1
#
_cell.length_a   1.000
_cell.length_b   1.000
_cell.length_c   1.000
_cell.angle_alpha   90.00
_cell.angle_beta   90.00
_cell.angle_gamma   90.00
#
_symmetry.space_group_name_H-M   'P 1'
#
loop_
_entity.id
_entity.type
_entity.pdbx_description
1 polymer ?
#
loop_
_entity_poly.entity_id
_entity_poly.type
_entity_poly.pdbx_seq_one_letter_code
_entity_poly.pdbx_strand_id
1 'polypeptide(L)'
;MILLPKYAAYSLIPYLCEQVRHVTDLFLDLCIGGASPHHLIESLSLPLFTLSKSYIDWTTSWIQQCLNNPNFPTSSAKRHHRETLLKVLTAKQTSRSSFKDHVNTFSLACREPISKENYLS
;
A
#
# COMPACT_ATOMS: atom_id res chain seq x y z
N MET A 1 17.02 26.29 -28.45
CA MET A 1 16.16 26.66 -27.32
C MET A 1 14.81 25.97 -27.53
N ILE A 2 14.65 24.76 -26.98
CA ILE A 2 13.43 23.95 -27.18
C ILE A 2 12.39 24.46 -26.18
N LEU A 3 11.46 25.29 -26.65
CA LEU A 3 10.25 25.64 -25.92
C LEU A 3 9.35 24.40 -25.89
N LEU A 4 9.54 23.54 -24.89
CA LEU A 4 8.51 22.57 -24.53
C LEU A 4 7.26 23.38 -24.13
N PRO A 5 6.10 23.17 -24.78
CA PRO A 5 4.94 24.00 -24.55
C PRO A 5 4.45 23.75 -23.13
N LYS A 6 4.29 24.84 -22.35
CA LYS A 6 3.78 24.80 -20.97
C LYS A 6 2.51 23.96 -20.81
N TYR A 7 1.71 23.83 -21.88
CA TYR A 7 0.51 22.99 -21.99
C TYR A 7 0.77 21.48 -21.83
N ALA A 8 1.91 20.97 -22.29
CA ALA A 8 2.24 19.54 -22.14
C ALA A 8 2.46 19.18 -20.66
N ALA A 9 3.00 20.10 -19.86
CA ALA A 9 3.22 19.88 -18.42
C ALA A 9 1.91 19.78 -17.64
N TYR A 10 0.85 20.52 -18.05
CA TYR A 10 -0.46 20.47 -17.40
C TYR A 10 -1.16 19.12 -17.58
N SER A 11 -0.94 18.42 -18.69
CA SER A 11 -1.45 17.06 -18.93
C SER A 11 -0.51 15.95 -18.44
N LEU A 12 0.80 16.22 -18.38
CA LEU A 12 1.79 15.22 -17.94
C LEU A 12 1.70 14.95 -16.43
N ILE A 13 1.52 16.00 -15.61
CA ILE A 13 1.52 15.86 -14.15
C ILE A 13 0.34 15.00 -13.66
N PRO A 14 -0.92 15.22 -14.10
CA PRO A 14 -2.05 14.37 -13.75
C PRO A 14 -1.86 12.93 -14.21
N TYR A 15 -1.38 12.74 -15.44
CA TYR A 15 -1.11 11.41 -16.00
C TYR A 15 -0.06 10.66 -15.17
N LEU A 16 1.05 11.31 -14.83
CA LEU A 16 2.08 10.71 -13.98
C LEU A 16 1.53 10.38 -12.58
N CYS A 17 0.72 11.25 -11.98
CA CYS A 17 0.08 10.96 -10.69
C CYS A 17 -0.83 9.73 -10.77
N GLU A 18 -1.61 9.61 -11.85
CA GLU A 18 -2.51 8.48 -12.07
C GLU A 18 -1.74 7.16 -12.29
N GLN A 19 -0.61 7.20 -12.99
CA GLN A 19 0.27 6.03 -13.14
C GLN A 19 0.90 5.62 -11.81
N VAL A 20 1.39 6.57 -11.01
CA VAL A 20 1.97 6.27 -9.67
C VAL A 20 0.90 5.71 -8.74
N ARG A 21 -0.35 6.19 -8.84
CA ARG A 21 -1.49 5.61 -8.10
C ARG A 21 -1.73 4.15 -8.48
N HIS A 22 -1.86 3.85 -9.78
CA HIS A 22 -2.07 2.47 -10.25
C HIS A 22 -0.94 1.53 -9.79
N VAL A 23 0.30 2.00 -9.84
CA VAL A 23 1.45 1.24 -9.33
C VAL A 23 1.33 1.02 -7.82
N THR A 24 0.93 2.03 -7.06
CA THR A 24 0.74 1.92 -5.61
C THR A 24 -0.36 0.92 -5.27
N ASP A 25 -1.52 1.02 -5.92
CA ASP A 25 -2.65 0.10 -5.74
C ASP A 25 -2.24 -1.35 -6.07
N LEU A 26 -1.53 -1.55 -7.19
CA LEU A 26 -0.97 -2.84 -7.58
C LEU A 26 0.01 -3.38 -6.53
N PHE A 27 0.90 -2.55 -5.99
CA PHE A 27 1.82 -2.97 -4.93
C PHE A 27 1.08 -3.34 -3.65
N LEU A 28 0.03 -2.60 -3.29
CA LEU A 28 -0.80 -2.93 -2.13
C LEU A 28 -1.52 -4.27 -2.36
N ASP A 29 -2.09 -4.52 -3.54
CA ASP A 29 -2.69 -5.83 -3.85
C ASP A 29 -1.67 -6.97 -3.83
N LEU A 30 -0.51 -6.77 -4.46
CA LEU A 30 0.52 -7.80 -4.56
C LEU A 30 1.20 -8.08 -3.22
N CYS A 31 1.50 -7.06 -2.41
CA CYS A 31 2.16 -7.22 -1.11
C CYS A 31 1.17 -7.67 -0.03
N ILE A 32 -0.01 -7.03 -0.02
CA ILE A 32 -0.91 -7.03 1.12
C ILE A 32 -2.12 -7.95 0.85
N GLY A 33 -2.61 -8.01 -0.39
CA GLY A 33 -3.74 -8.84 -0.85
C GLY A 33 -3.57 -10.34 -0.81
N GLY A 34 -2.37 -10.83 -0.47
CA GLY A 34 -2.09 -12.26 -0.52
C GLY A 34 -2.01 -12.85 -1.93
N ALA A 35 -2.20 -12.02 -2.97
CA ALA A 35 -2.17 -12.41 -4.38
C ALA A 35 -0.77 -12.88 -4.84
N SER A 36 0.30 -12.34 -4.25
CA SER A 36 1.66 -12.81 -4.52
C SER A 36 2.07 -13.97 -3.62
N PRO A 37 2.97 -14.85 -4.05
CA PRO A 37 3.70 -15.74 -3.15
C PRO A 37 4.40 -14.98 -2.01
N HIS A 38 4.41 -15.55 -0.80
CA HIS A 38 4.95 -14.87 0.39
C HIS A 38 6.43 -14.43 0.23
N HIS A 39 7.24 -15.24 -0.47
CA HIS A 39 8.64 -14.92 -0.72
C HIS A 39 8.85 -13.65 -1.57
N LEU A 40 7.84 -13.21 -2.34
CA LEU A 40 7.92 -11.98 -3.14
C LEU A 40 7.58 -10.73 -2.34
N ILE A 41 6.91 -10.84 -1.19
CA ILE A 41 6.53 -9.68 -0.36
C ILE A 41 7.76 -8.89 0.05
N GLU A 42 8.87 -9.58 0.37
CA GLU A 42 10.12 -8.93 0.73
C GLU A 42 10.65 -8.03 -0.40
N SER A 43 10.66 -8.52 -1.64
CA SER A 43 11.09 -7.75 -2.80
C SER A 43 10.13 -6.61 -3.15
N LEU A 44 8.81 -6.82 -2.95
CA LEU A 44 7.78 -5.84 -3.28
C LEU A 44 7.62 -4.75 -2.19
N SER A 45 8.01 -5.03 -0.95
CA SER A 45 7.98 -4.07 0.16
C SER A 45 8.94 -2.88 -0.03
N LEU A 46 10.05 -3.09 -0.76
CA LEU A 46 11.06 -2.05 -1.00
C LEU A 46 10.54 -0.92 -1.91
N PRO A 47 9.99 -1.20 -3.10
CA PRO A 47 9.35 -0.17 -3.92
C PRO A 47 8.25 0.60 -3.19
N LEU A 48 7.41 -0.10 -2.42
CA LEU A 48 6.35 0.54 -1.63
C LEU A 48 6.93 1.45 -0.53
N PHE A 49 8.00 1.02 0.15
CA PHE A 49 8.72 1.85 1.11
C PHE A 49 9.26 3.12 0.43
N THR A 50 9.94 2.98 -0.71
CA THR A 50 10.47 4.13 -1.47
C THR A 50 9.36 5.10 -1.87
N LEU A 51 8.23 4.60 -2.39
CA LEU A 51 7.07 5.42 -2.75
C LEU A 51 6.48 6.16 -1.55
N SER A 52 6.38 5.47 -0.40
CA SER A 52 5.90 6.08 0.85
C SER A 52 6.82 7.17 1.39
N LYS A 53 8.12 7.16 1.05
CA LYS A 53 9.08 8.21 1.46
C LYS A 53 9.20 9.34 0.45
N SER A 54 9.14 9.04 -0.84
CA SER A 54 9.25 10.05 -1.90
C SER A 54 7.97 10.87 -2.09
N TYR A 55 6.80 10.28 -1.83
CA TYR A 55 5.50 10.92 -2.07
C TYR A 55 4.57 10.73 -0.86
N ILE A 56 5.01 11.10 0.34
CA ILE A 56 4.30 10.84 1.61
C ILE A 56 2.82 11.20 1.53
N ASP A 57 2.47 12.40 1.09
CA ASP A 57 1.07 12.88 1.14
C ASP A 57 0.15 12.08 0.21
N TRP A 58 0.60 11.80 -1.02
CA TRP A 58 -0.17 11.03 -2.00
C TRP A 58 -0.25 9.55 -1.62
N THR A 59 0.89 8.94 -1.31
CA THR A 59 0.96 7.53 -0.94
C THR A 59 0.17 7.25 0.34
N THR A 60 0.21 8.17 1.32
CA THR A 60 -0.63 8.07 2.54
C THR A 60 -2.11 8.12 2.20
N SER A 61 -2.53 9.07 1.37
CA SER A 61 -3.95 9.20 0.99
C SER A 61 -4.46 7.95 0.26
N TRP A 62 -3.66 7.40 -0.67
CA TRP A 62 -4.05 6.20 -1.41
C TRP A 62 -4.07 4.95 -0.52
N ILE A 63 -3.07 4.76 0.33
CA ILE A 63 -3.04 3.67 1.31
C ILE A 63 -4.26 3.73 2.24
N GLN A 64 -4.64 4.92 2.70
CA GLN A 64 -5.86 5.11 3.49
C GLN A 64 -7.11 4.71 2.73
N GLN A 65 -7.25 5.15 1.47
CA GLN A 65 -8.40 4.81 0.63
C GLN A 65 -8.51 3.30 0.40
N CYS A 66 -7.39 2.63 0.12
CA CYS A 66 -7.35 1.18 -0.06
C CYS A 66 -7.69 0.43 1.24
N LEU A 67 -7.04 0.74 2.36
CA LEU A 67 -7.26 0.02 3.62
C LEU A 67 -8.64 0.27 4.24
N ASN A 68 -9.25 1.42 3.97
CA ASN A 68 -10.63 1.72 4.39
C ASN A 68 -11.68 0.97 3.56
N ASN A 69 -11.32 0.39 2.42
CA ASN A 69 -12.24 -0.45 1.67
C ASN A 69 -12.41 -1.80 2.41
N PRO A 70 -13.63 -2.16 2.89
CA PRO A 70 -13.85 -3.36 3.69
C PRO A 70 -13.46 -4.65 2.94
N ASN A 71 -13.52 -4.65 1.60
CA ASN A 71 -13.20 -5.80 0.77
C ASN A 71 -11.71 -5.89 0.38
N PHE A 72 -10.91 -4.87 0.73
CA PHE A 72 -9.49 -4.81 0.43
C PHE A 72 -8.66 -4.98 1.72
N PRO A 73 -7.56 -5.74 1.69
CA PRO A 73 -7.10 -6.62 0.61
C PRO A 73 -7.80 -7.99 0.63
N THR A 74 -8.25 -8.40 1.82
CA THR A 74 -9.15 -9.54 2.05
C THR A 74 -10.06 -9.22 3.23
N SER A 75 -11.21 -9.90 3.32
CA SER A 75 -12.10 -9.80 4.49
C SER A 75 -11.52 -10.49 5.75
N SER A 76 -10.42 -11.24 5.61
CA SER A 76 -9.76 -11.93 6.73
C SER A 76 -9.03 -10.97 7.68
N ALA A 77 -8.44 -9.90 7.15
CA ALA A 77 -7.69 -8.96 7.96
C ALA A 77 -8.62 -8.05 8.79
N LYS A 78 -8.59 -8.23 10.12
CA LYS A 78 -9.31 -7.40 11.10
C LYS A 78 -8.95 -5.92 11.02
N ARG A 79 -9.87 -5.06 11.46
CA ARG A 79 -9.70 -3.60 11.52
C ARG A 79 -8.42 -3.15 12.22
N HIS A 80 -8.08 -3.78 13.36
CA HIS A 80 -6.85 -3.50 14.10
C HIS A 80 -5.58 -3.69 13.24
N HIS A 81 -5.51 -4.75 12.44
CA HIS A 81 -4.35 -4.97 11.56
C HIS A 81 -4.23 -3.83 10.55
N ARG A 82 -5.37 -3.36 10.01
CA ARG A 82 -5.40 -2.30 8.98
C ARG A 82 -4.94 -0.96 9.55
N GLU A 83 -5.43 -0.63 10.74
CA GLU A 83 -5.04 0.59 11.46
C GLU A 83 -3.55 0.58 11.86
N THR A 84 -3.03 -0.58 12.27
CA THR A 84 -1.61 -0.74 12.62
C THR A 84 -0.71 -0.58 11.41
N LEU A 85 -1.06 -1.26 10.31
CA LEU A 85 -0.32 -1.13 9.05
C LEU A 85 -0.36 0.30 8.56
N LEU A 86 -1.54 0.93 8.55
CA LEU A 86 -1.70 2.32 8.14
C LEU A 86 -0.77 3.25 8.92
N LYS A 87 -0.77 3.17 10.26
CA LYS A 87 0.11 4.00 11.10
C LYS A 87 1.59 3.87 10.72
N VAL A 88 2.04 2.66 10.42
CA VAL A 88 3.44 2.37 10.08
C VAL A 88 3.80 2.85 8.67
N LEU A 89 2.90 2.63 7.71
CA LEU A 89 3.07 3.04 6.32
C LEU A 89 3.08 4.57 6.16
N THR A 90 2.30 5.28 6.97
CA THR A 90 2.18 6.75 6.91
C THR A 90 3.13 7.48 7.86
N ALA A 91 3.84 6.76 8.72
CA ALA A 91 4.76 7.38 9.66
C ALA A 91 5.96 8.00 8.92
N LYS A 92 6.23 9.28 9.23
CA LYS A 92 7.36 10.04 8.68
C LYS A 92 8.69 9.32 8.95
N GLN A 93 8.85 8.80 10.17
CA GLN A 93 10.02 8.05 10.60
C GLN A 93 9.67 6.58 10.80
N THR A 94 9.86 5.77 9.76
CA THR A 94 9.75 4.31 9.80
C THR A 94 11.00 3.76 9.14
N SER A 95 11.71 2.86 9.81
CA SER A 95 12.85 2.17 9.21
C SER A 95 12.38 1.18 8.15
N ARG A 96 13.22 0.91 7.15
CA ARG A 96 12.90 -0.09 6.12
C ARG A 96 12.65 -1.47 6.71
N SER A 97 13.39 -1.87 7.75
CA SER A 97 13.18 -3.14 8.45
C SER A 97 11.81 -3.19 9.11
N SER A 98 11.46 -2.16 9.88
CA SER A 98 10.16 -2.09 10.55
C SER A 98 9.00 -2.08 9.55
N PHE A 99 9.13 -1.34 8.45
CA PHE A 99 8.15 -1.33 7.37
C PHE A 99 7.93 -2.73 6.79
N LYS A 100 9.02 -3.45 6.50
CA LYS A 100 8.99 -4.83 5.99
C LYS A 100 8.26 -5.76 6.95
N ASP A 101 8.60 -5.71 8.23
CA ASP A 101 8.04 -6.62 9.24
C ASP A 101 6.53 -6.43 9.39
N HIS A 102 6.04 -5.18 9.32
CA HIS A 102 4.62 -4.89 9.38
C HIS A 102 3.87 -5.31 8.11
N VAL A 103 4.45 -5.10 6.93
CA VAL A 103 3.87 -5.58 5.67
C VAL A 103 3.78 -7.11 5.67
N ASN A 104 4.82 -7.80 6.14
CA ASN A 104 4.81 -9.26 6.28
C ASN A 104 3.74 -9.74 7.27
N THR A 105 3.68 -9.13 8.45
CA THR A 105 2.70 -9.47 9.50
C THR A 105 1.27 -9.30 8.97
N PHE A 106 1.01 -8.20 8.27
CA PHE A 106 -0.30 -7.95 7.72
C PHE A 106 -0.64 -8.90 6.57
N SER A 107 0.32 -9.22 5.69
CA SER A 107 0.12 -10.17 4.59
C SER A 107 -0.21 -11.58 5.11
N LEU A 108 0.36 -11.98 6.25
CA LEU A 108 -0.01 -13.22 6.93
C LEU A 108 -1.48 -13.17 7.41
N ALA A 109 -1.88 -12.09 8.08
CA ALA A 109 -3.27 -11.89 8.52
C ALA A 109 -4.29 -11.88 7.36
N CYS A 110 -3.87 -11.47 6.16
CA CYS A 110 -4.74 -11.53 4.96
C CYS A 110 -4.94 -12.95 4.42
N ARG A 111 -3.98 -13.86 4.67
CA ARG A 111 -3.99 -15.25 4.19
C ARG A 111 -4.57 -16.23 5.20
N GLU A 112 -4.69 -15.84 6.46
CA GLU A 112 -5.31 -16.70 7.47
C GLU A 112 -6.77 -17.00 7.09
N PRO A 113 -7.20 -18.27 7.14
CA PRO A 113 -8.58 -18.64 6.88
C PRO A 113 -9.49 -18.00 7.94
N ILE A 114 -10.65 -17.49 7.50
CA ILE A 114 -11.64 -16.88 8.38
C ILE A 114 -12.24 -17.98 9.26
N SER A 115 -11.72 -18.15 10.47
CA SER A 115 -12.28 -19.05 11.48
C SER A 115 -13.67 -18.56 11.89
N LYS A 116 -14.64 -19.48 12.06
CA LYS A 116 -16.05 -19.19 12.39
C LYS A 116 -16.26 -18.45 13.73
N GLU A 117 -15.23 -18.36 14.57
CA GLU A 117 -15.23 -17.59 15.82
C GLU A 117 -15.30 -16.05 15.60
N ASN A 118 -15.07 -15.58 14.38
CA ASN A 118 -14.94 -14.15 14.06
C ASN A 118 -16.27 -13.40 13.82
N TYR A 119 -17.44 -13.99 14.11
CA TYR A 119 -18.74 -13.33 13.96
C TYR A 119 -19.28 -12.67 15.24
N LEU A 120 -18.58 -12.80 16.38
CA LEU A 120 -19.08 -12.39 17.70
C LEU A 120 -18.22 -11.36 18.45
N SER A 121 -17.29 -10.68 17.76
CA SER A 121 -16.46 -9.62 18.36
C SER A 121 -16.47 -8.33 17.55
#